data_AF-A0A954EFP5-F1
#
_entry.id   AF-A0A954EFP5-F1
#
_cell.length_a   1.000
_cell.length_b   1.000
_cell.length_c   1.000
_cell.angle_alpha   90.00
_cell.angle_beta   90.00
_cell.angle_gamma   90.00
#
_symmetry.space_group_name_H-M   'P 1'
#
loop_
_entity.id
_entity.type
_entity.pdbx_description
1 polymer ?
#
loop_
_entity_poly.entity_id
_entity_poly.type
_entity_poly.pdbx_seq_one_letter_code
_entity_poly.pdbx_strand_id
1 'polypeptide(L)'
;MGISMRSQAVKILGGGKAVILSILIVAVAVAGFSAPALALDTPAFPTITNTQPGTEQPPTPEEAAALFQLPEGFQLTLFAGEPDVSQPIGMETDDRGRLWVAECYTYGGRSYDETLRDRIVILQDTDGDGRHDVRKVFWDQGDRLTSVLPGTNGCWILNSGTLAWLDDKDGDDRADGPPRAVLDGFDINQVGHNIVSGLMYGPTGWIYGRHGIQATSYVGAPGTPPVQRVPMNCSIWRYHPLQKKFELVTEGTTNPWGLDYNQYGDFFFTNNVIGHAWHAIPGAHFRRMYGSDFNPHYYELIDQHADHYHWDHSASWTDSRDSSGIHGELGGGHSHCGGLIYQGDNWP
;
A
#
# COMPACT_ATOMS: atom_id res chain seq x y z
N MET A 1 -24.69 -10.90 47.38
CA MET A 1 -26.09 -11.01 46.92
C MET A 1 -26.27 -12.38 46.29
N GLY A 2 -26.67 -13.36 47.10
CA GLY A 2 -26.90 -14.74 46.67
C GLY A 2 -28.40 -15.00 46.58
N ILE A 3 -28.87 -15.55 45.46
CA ILE A 3 -30.27 -15.92 45.26
C ILE A 3 -30.41 -17.39 45.64
N SER A 4 -31.06 -17.62 46.79
CA SER A 4 -31.54 -18.91 47.27
C SER A 4 -33.00 -19.05 46.82
N MET A 5 -33.31 -20.07 46.01
CA MET A 5 -34.69 -20.43 45.70
C MET A 5 -35.24 -21.40 46.76
N ARG A 6 -36.30 -20.98 47.44
CA ARG A 6 -37.08 -21.80 48.37
C ARG A 6 -38.07 -22.68 47.59
N SER A 7 -38.19 -23.94 48.01
CA SER A 7 -39.29 -24.80 47.58
C SER A 7 -40.58 -24.44 48.32
N GLN A 8 -41.71 -24.52 47.62
CA GLN A 8 -43.03 -24.65 48.22
C GLN A 8 -43.68 -25.94 47.71
N ALA A 9 -44.16 -26.75 48.65
CA ALA A 9 -45.02 -27.89 48.38
C ALA A 9 -46.48 -27.50 48.59
N VAL A 10 -47.35 -27.90 47.66
CA VAL A 10 -48.82 -27.95 47.84
C VAL A 10 -49.29 -29.35 47.48
N LYS A 11 -50.16 -29.91 48.32
CA LYS A 11 -50.73 -31.27 48.27
C LYS A 11 -51.96 -31.38 47.36
N ILE A 12 -51.93 -32.41 46.52
CA ILE A 12 -52.94 -33.48 46.22
C ILE A 12 -54.27 -33.09 45.54
N LEU A 13 -54.57 -33.75 44.40
CA LEU A 13 -55.72 -34.67 44.21
C LEU A 13 -55.74 -35.24 42.78
N GLY A 14 -56.03 -36.55 42.65
CA GLY A 14 -56.51 -37.15 41.40
C GLY A 14 -55.69 -38.36 40.94
N GLY A 15 -56.28 -39.56 41.08
CA GLY A 15 -55.69 -40.83 40.68
C GLY A 15 -55.51 -40.97 39.17
N GLY A 16 -54.42 -41.62 38.78
CA GLY A 16 -54.11 -41.96 37.39
C GLY A 16 -52.82 -42.76 37.38
N LYS A 17 -52.82 -43.88 36.65
CA LYS A 17 -51.77 -44.90 36.61
C LYS A 17 -50.37 -44.31 36.37
N ALA A 18 -49.40 -44.66 37.23
CA ALA A 18 -48.00 -44.31 37.03
C ALA A 18 -47.39 -45.15 35.90
N VAL A 19 -47.12 -44.52 34.77
CA VAL A 19 -46.19 -45.04 33.75
C VAL A 19 -44.81 -44.54 34.13
N ILE A 20 -43.90 -45.46 34.49
CA ILE A 20 -42.49 -45.14 34.73
C ILE A 20 -41.84 -44.95 33.35
N LEU A 21 -41.63 -43.69 32.97
CA LEU A 21 -40.82 -43.35 31.80
C LEU A 21 -39.37 -43.17 32.27
N SER A 22 -38.56 -44.21 32.10
CA SER A 22 -37.12 -44.14 32.33
C SER A 22 -36.48 -43.25 31.25
N ILE A 23 -36.10 -42.02 31.61
CA ILE A 23 -35.28 -41.16 30.75
C ILE A 23 -33.84 -41.66 30.84
N LEU A 24 -33.39 -42.37 29.81
CA LEU A 24 -32.00 -42.73 29.60
C LEU A 24 -31.27 -41.49 29.04
N ILE A 25 -30.48 -40.80 29.87
CA ILE A 25 -29.56 -39.76 29.39
C ILE A 25 -28.38 -40.48 28.75
N VAL A 26 -28.38 -40.57 27.42
CA VAL A 26 -27.20 -40.98 26.64
C VAL A 26 -26.29 -39.76 26.54
N ALA A 27 -25.17 -39.79 27.26
CA ALA A 27 -24.08 -38.85 27.05
C ALA A 27 -23.45 -39.18 25.68
N VAL A 28 -23.77 -38.38 24.66
CA VAL A 28 -23.07 -38.43 23.37
C VAL A 28 -21.74 -37.72 23.57
N ALA A 29 -20.66 -38.49 23.70
CA ALA A 29 -19.31 -37.98 23.56
C ALA A 29 -19.13 -37.51 22.10
N VAL A 30 -19.16 -36.21 21.88
CA VAL A 30 -18.73 -35.62 20.60
C VAL A 30 -17.21 -35.73 20.56
N ALA A 31 -16.72 -36.84 19.99
CA ALA A 31 -15.34 -36.93 19.56
C ALA A 31 -15.12 -35.87 18.47
N GLY A 32 -14.34 -34.84 18.78
CA GLY A 32 -13.91 -33.85 17.80
C GLY A 32 -13.08 -34.54 16.72
N PHE A 33 -13.70 -34.82 15.59
CA PHE A 33 -12.97 -35.14 14.36
C PHE A 33 -12.35 -33.84 13.86
N SER A 34 -11.09 -33.61 14.21
CA SER A 34 -10.23 -32.69 13.46
C SER A 34 -10.01 -33.33 12.09
N ALA A 35 -10.81 -32.92 11.10
CA ALA A 35 -10.48 -33.22 9.71
C ALA A 35 -9.12 -32.55 9.41
N PRO A 36 -8.13 -33.27 8.87
CA PRO A 36 -6.93 -32.62 8.39
C PRO A 36 -7.36 -31.61 7.34
N ALA A 37 -7.01 -30.34 7.54
CA ALA A 37 -7.12 -29.35 6.48
C ALA A 37 -6.37 -29.92 5.28
N LEU A 38 -7.08 -30.20 4.19
CA LEU A 38 -6.45 -30.51 2.91
C LEU A 38 -5.60 -29.29 2.59
N ALA A 39 -4.28 -29.40 2.73
CA ALA A 39 -3.36 -28.41 2.22
C ALA A 39 -3.62 -28.32 0.73
N LEU A 40 -4.30 -27.25 0.31
CA LEU A 40 -4.36 -26.89 -1.10
C LEU A 40 -2.92 -26.66 -1.52
N ASP A 41 -2.45 -27.50 -2.44
CA ASP A 41 -1.12 -27.39 -3.06
C ASP A 41 -1.05 -25.99 -3.68
N THR A 42 -0.46 -25.05 -2.94
CA THR A 42 -0.32 -23.67 -3.41
C THR A 42 0.75 -23.72 -4.47
N PRO A 43 0.46 -23.31 -5.73
CA PRO A 43 1.43 -23.39 -6.80
C PRO A 43 2.69 -22.62 -6.40
N ALA A 44 3.87 -23.20 -6.65
CA ALA A 44 5.15 -22.57 -6.34
C ALA A 44 5.21 -21.12 -6.86
N PHE A 45 5.96 -20.27 -6.15
CA PHE A 45 6.17 -18.89 -6.59
C PHE A 45 6.84 -18.88 -7.97
N PRO A 46 6.37 -18.08 -8.93
CA PRO A 46 6.92 -18.06 -10.27
C PRO A 46 8.38 -17.65 -10.26
N THR A 47 9.15 -18.20 -11.20
CA THR A 47 10.56 -17.79 -11.38
C THR A 47 10.60 -16.40 -11.99
N ILE A 48 11.17 -15.45 -11.25
CA ILE A 48 11.35 -14.08 -11.74
C ILE A 48 12.53 -14.05 -12.69
N THR A 49 12.32 -13.46 -13.87
CA THR A 49 13.35 -13.31 -14.89
C THR A 49 13.67 -11.84 -15.06
N ASN A 50 14.96 -11.49 -15.15
CA ASN A 50 15.35 -10.13 -15.50
C ASN A 50 14.90 -9.81 -16.93
N THR A 51 14.03 -8.81 -17.07
CA THR A 51 13.45 -8.36 -18.34
C THR A 51 14.19 -7.18 -18.96
N GLN A 52 15.26 -6.67 -18.33
CA GLN A 52 16.06 -5.56 -18.86
C GLN A 52 16.63 -5.93 -20.24
N PRO A 53 16.36 -5.13 -21.28
CA PRO A 53 16.90 -5.40 -22.62
C PRO A 53 18.43 -5.21 -22.65
N GLY A 54 19.16 -6.10 -23.31
CA GLY A 54 20.55 -5.87 -23.72
C GLY A 54 21.60 -6.78 -23.06
N THR A 55 22.87 -6.41 -23.22
CA THR A 55 24.03 -7.06 -22.57
C THR A 55 24.54 -6.26 -21.37
N GLU A 56 23.76 -5.28 -20.91
CA GLU A 56 24.10 -4.49 -19.72
C GLU A 56 24.20 -5.42 -18.53
N GLN A 57 25.32 -5.34 -17.82
CA GLN A 57 25.48 -5.96 -16.52
C GLN A 57 25.38 -4.82 -15.51
N PRO A 58 24.19 -4.58 -14.92
CA PRO A 58 24.07 -3.60 -13.86
C PRO A 58 25.02 -3.98 -12.71
N PRO A 59 25.56 -3.00 -11.99
CA PRO A 59 26.38 -3.28 -10.82
C PRO A 59 25.61 -4.15 -9.82
N THR A 60 26.34 -5.00 -9.09
CA THR A 60 25.78 -5.67 -7.90
C THR A 60 25.27 -4.65 -6.89
N PRO A 61 24.39 -5.02 -5.94
CA PRO A 61 23.93 -4.11 -4.90
C PRO A 61 25.06 -3.41 -4.15
N GLU A 62 26.15 -4.13 -3.83
CA GLU A 62 27.32 -3.58 -3.15
C GLU A 62 28.10 -2.60 -4.04
N GLU A 63 28.29 -2.93 -5.31
CA GLU A 63 28.94 -2.02 -6.27
C GLU A 63 28.08 -0.77 -6.50
N ALA A 64 26.76 -0.92 -6.61
CA ALA A 64 25.83 0.19 -6.76
C ALA A 64 25.89 1.13 -5.56
N ALA A 65 25.87 0.60 -4.33
CA ALA A 65 26.01 1.37 -3.10
C ALA A 65 27.33 2.16 -3.06
N ALA A 66 28.43 1.57 -3.53
CA ALA A 66 29.74 2.22 -3.59
C ALA A 66 29.85 3.37 -4.62
N LEU A 67 28.92 3.45 -5.58
CA LEU A 67 28.89 4.51 -6.59
C LEU A 67 28.17 5.79 -6.13
N PHE A 68 27.46 5.75 -4.99
CA PHE A 68 26.75 6.92 -4.48
C PHE A 68 27.72 8.02 -4.04
N GLN A 69 27.42 9.25 -4.43
CA GLN A 69 28.06 10.45 -3.91
C GLN A 69 27.15 11.06 -2.86
N LEU A 70 27.63 11.16 -1.63
CA LEU A 70 26.85 11.66 -0.50
C LEU A 70 27.30 13.07 -0.10
N PRO A 71 26.39 13.91 0.40
CA PRO A 71 26.78 15.16 1.07
C PRO A 71 27.68 14.89 2.28
N GLU A 72 28.48 15.89 2.66
CA GLU A 72 29.32 15.81 3.87
C GLU A 72 28.46 15.49 5.10
N GLY A 73 28.92 14.54 5.92
CA GLY A 73 28.22 14.10 7.14
C GLY A 73 27.23 12.95 6.95
N PHE A 74 26.97 12.51 5.72
CA PHE A 74 26.10 11.37 5.44
C PHE A 74 26.90 10.08 5.23
N GLN A 75 26.31 8.96 5.65
CA GLN A 75 26.78 7.60 5.37
C GLN A 75 25.65 6.82 4.68
N LEU A 76 26.03 5.90 3.80
CA LEU A 76 25.11 4.97 3.15
C LEU A 76 25.52 3.54 3.50
N THR A 77 24.53 2.71 3.85
CA THR A 77 24.69 1.28 4.10
C THR A 77 23.72 0.53 3.21
N LEU A 78 24.19 -0.55 2.58
CA LEU A 78 23.30 -1.47 1.86
C LEU A 78 22.53 -2.31 2.89
N PHE A 79 21.28 -1.95 3.15
CA PHE A 79 20.40 -2.70 4.06
C PHE A 79 19.95 -4.03 3.44
N ALA A 80 19.47 -4.00 2.19
CA ALA A 80 19.04 -5.16 1.41
C ALA A 80 19.18 -4.88 -0.10
N GLY A 81 19.43 -5.93 -0.88
CA GLY A 81 19.50 -5.91 -2.35
C GLY A 81 19.17 -7.28 -2.94
N GLU A 82 19.34 -7.46 -4.24
CA GLU A 82 19.14 -8.76 -4.86
C GLU A 82 20.09 -9.84 -4.26
N PRO A 83 19.60 -11.07 -3.99
CA PRO A 83 18.28 -11.61 -4.31
C PRO A 83 17.21 -11.44 -3.21
N ASP A 84 17.55 -10.80 -2.09
CA ASP A 84 16.65 -10.70 -0.93
C ASP A 84 15.47 -9.77 -1.17
N VAL A 85 15.66 -8.74 -1.99
CA VAL A 85 14.60 -7.86 -2.50
C VAL A 85 14.80 -7.63 -3.99
N SER A 86 13.72 -7.60 -4.76
CA SER A 86 13.74 -7.35 -6.21
C SER A 86 12.45 -6.68 -6.68
N GLN A 87 12.57 -5.69 -7.57
CA GLN A 87 11.46 -4.82 -8.01
C GLN A 87 10.61 -4.22 -6.86
N PRO A 88 11.24 -3.59 -5.84
CA PRO A 88 10.48 -2.87 -4.81
C PRO A 88 9.70 -1.71 -5.44
N ILE A 89 8.40 -1.60 -5.12
CA ILE A 89 7.54 -0.50 -5.60
C ILE A 89 6.95 0.34 -4.46
N GLY A 90 6.96 -0.19 -3.24
CA GLY A 90 6.54 0.52 -2.04
C GLY A 90 7.10 -0.19 -0.81
N MET A 91 7.46 0.59 0.21
CA MET A 91 8.02 0.07 1.45
C MET A 91 7.60 0.94 2.62
N GLU A 92 7.48 0.33 3.79
CA GLU A 92 7.16 0.99 5.05
C GLU A 92 7.81 0.26 6.23
N THR A 93 8.10 0.99 7.31
CA THR A 93 8.60 0.40 8.55
C THR A 93 7.46 0.13 9.54
N ASP A 94 7.51 -0.99 10.25
CA ASP A 94 6.60 -1.23 11.37
C ASP A 94 7.13 -0.72 12.72
N ASP A 95 6.31 -0.84 13.76
CA ASP A 95 6.63 -0.42 15.14
C ASP A 95 7.76 -1.24 15.80
N ARG A 96 8.19 -2.33 15.15
CA ARG A 96 9.33 -3.17 15.56
C ARG A 96 10.61 -2.82 14.79
N GLY A 97 10.58 -1.81 13.93
CA GLY A 97 11.72 -1.39 13.10
C GLY A 97 12.00 -2.31 11.92
N ARG A 98 11.06 -3.16 11.52
CA ARG A 98 11.22 -4.06 10.37
C ARG A 98 10.76 -3.36 9.10
N LEU A 99 11.45 -3.61 7.99
CA LEU A 99 11.11 -3.07 6.69
C LEU A 99 10.17 -4.02 5.95
N TRP A 100 8.97 -3.55 5.64
CA TRP A 100 8.00 -4.25 4.80
C TRP A 100 8.11 -3.74 3.38
N VAL A 101 8.23 -4.64 2.41
CA VAL A 101 8.44 -4.27 1.00
C VAL A 101 7.41 -4.97 0.13
N ALA A 102 6.73 -4.20 -0.72
CA ALA A 102 5.94 -4.69 -1.83
C ALA A 102 6.84 -4.86 -3.05
N GLU A 103 6.98 -6.10 -3.52
CA GLU A 103 7.72 -6.47 -4.74
C GLU A 103 6.71 -6.70 -5.88
N CYS A 104 6.79 -5.86 -6.93
CA CYS A 104 5.86 -5.90 -8.06
C CYS A 104 6.50 -6.51 -9.30
N TYR A 105 6.41 -7.84 -9.40
CA TYR A 105 6.92 -8.62 -10.52
C TYR A 105 5.96 -8.66 -11.71
N THR A 106 4.66 -8.52 -11.45
CA THR A 106 3.66 -8.48 -12.51
C THR A 106 3.90 -7.32 -13.46
N TYR A 107 4.56 -6.24 -13.04
CA TYR A 107 4.83 -5.10 -13.90
C TYR A 107 6.08 -5.27 -14.79
N GLY A 108 5.86 -5.47 -16.09
CA GLY A 108 6.90 -5.61 -17.12
C GLY A 108 7.29 -4.28 -17.80
N GLY A 109 7.10 -3.13 -17.15
CA GLY A 109 7.49 -1.81 -17.66
C GLY A 109 6.52 -1.15 -18.65
N ARG A 110 5.69 -1.92 -19.38
CA ARG A 110 4.62 -1.36 -20.25
C ARG A 110 3.27 -2.07 -20.14
N SER A 111 3.26 -3.26 -19.56
CA SER A 111 2.09 -4.10 -19.36
C SER A 111 2.28 -4.95 -18.12
N TYR A 112 1.21 -5.61 -17.70
CA TYR A 112 1.26 -6.59 -16.62
C TYR A 112 1.32 -8.01 -17.18
N ASP A 113 2.18 -8.85 -16.60
CA ASP A 113 2.27 -10.28 -16.87
C ASP A 113 1.46 -11.06 -15.85
N GLU A 114 0.32 -11.59 -16.29
CA GLU A 114 -0.63 -12.32 -15.45
C GLU A 114 -0.15 -13.75 -15.10
N THR A 115 1.00 -14.18 -15.64
CA THR A 115 1.64 -15.45 -15.26
C THR A 115 2.55 -15.31 -14.04
N LEU A 116 2.91 -14.08 -13.67
CA LEU A 116 3.68 -13.76 -12.49
C LEU A 116 2.76 -13.47 -11.29
N ARG A 117 3.37 -13.35 -10.11
CA ARG A 117 2.71 -12.93 -8.87
C ARG A 117 3.60 -11.95 -8.14
N ASP A 118 2.99 -11.00 -7.46
CA ASP A 118 3.66 -10.06 -6.58
C ASP A 118 3.73 -10.62 -5.16
N ARG A 119 4.62 -10.06 -4.33
CA ARG A 119 4.75 -10.51 -2.94
C ARG A 119 5.10 -9.37 -2.00
N ILE A 120 4.84 -9.62 -0.72
CA ILE A 120 5.21 -8.79 0.41
C ILE A 120 6.27 -9.54 1.20
N VAL A 121 7.40 -8.88 1.44
CA VAL A 121 8.48 -9.40 2.28
C VAL A 121 8.70 -8.51 3.49
N ILE A 122 9.16 -9.12 4.57
CA ILE A 122 9.56 -8.46 5.80
C ILE A 122 11.04 -8.71 6.00
N LEU A 123 11.81 -7.63 6.08
CA LEU A 123 13.24 -7.63 6.32
C LEU A 123 13.50 -7.05 7.71
N GLN A 124 14.35 -7.73 8.47
CA GLN A 124 14.69 -7.32 9.83
C GLN A 124 16.21 -7.43 10.00
N ASP A 125 16.75 -6.44 10.70
CA ASP A 125 18.08 -6.44 11.26
C ASP A 125 17.95 -6.76 12.76
N THR A 126 18.48 -7.90 13.20
CA THR A 126 18.38 -8.32 14.61
C THR A 126 19.57 -7.92 15.48
N ASP A 127 20.67 -7.45 14.90
CA ASP A 127 21.89 -7.09 15.61
C ASP A 127 22.26 -5.59 15.54
N GLY A 128 21.55 -4.82 14.73
CA GLY A 128 21.65 -3.37 14.61
C GLY A 128 22.86 -2.90 13.80
N ASP A 129 23.42 -3.74 12.92
CA ASP A 129 24.56 -3.38 12.07
C ASP A 129 24.18 -2.59 10.81
N GLY A 130 22.88 -2.36 10.59
CA GLY A 130 22.34 -1.65 9.43
C GLY A 130 22.18 -2.54 8.21
N ARG A 131 22.21 -3.87 8.36
CA ARG A 131 21.92 -4.86 7.31
C ARG A 131 20.88 -5.84 7.81
N HIS A 132 19.97 -6.25 6.92
CA HIS A 132 19.02 -7.29 7.29
C HIS A 132 19.74 -8.64 7.45
N ASP A 133 19.31 -9.43 8.43
CA ASP A 133 19.74 -10.81 8.67
C ASP A 133 18.56 -11.79 8.71
N VAL A 134 17.34 -11.27 8.73
CA VAL A 134 16.09 -12.03 8.67
C VAL A 134 15.25 -11.55 7.50
N ARG A 135 14.76 -12.52 6.72
CA ARG A 135 13.82 -12.32 5.63
C ARG A 135 12.64 -13.27 5.75
N LYS A 136 11.42 -12.72 5.69
CA LYS A 136 10.17 -13.50 5.64
C LYS A 136 9.34 -13.09 4.43
N VAL A 137 8.61 -14.04 3.86
CA VAL A 137 7.54 -13.76 2.90
C VAL A 137 6.24 -13.73 3.67
N PHE A 138 5.60 -12.56 3.74
CA PHE A 138 4.33 -12.37 4.43
C PHE A 138 3.16 -12.87 3.58
N TRP A 139 3.17 -12.55 2.28
CA TRP A 139 2.11 -12.88 1.33
C TRP A 139 2.65 -12.88 -0.09
N ASP A 140 2.26 -13.84 -0.93
CA ASP A 140 2.84 -14.06 -2.27
C ASP A 140 1.80 -14.34 -3.37
N GLN A 141 0.55 -13.92 -3.10
CA GLN A 141 -0.59 -14.04 -4.02
C GLN A 141 -0.96 -12.67 -4.62
N GLY A 142 0.00 -11.74 -4.67
CA GLY A 142 -0.22 -10.38 -5.16
C GLY A 142 -0.37 -10.30 -6.67
N ASP A 143 -1.09 -9.26 -7.10
CA ASP A 143 -1.32 -8.91 -8.49
C ASP A 143 -1.46 -7.39 -8.61
N ARG A 144 -0.59 -6.76 -9.39
CA ARG A 144 -0.51 -5.29 -9.50
C ARG A 144 -0.41 -4.63 -8.13
N LEU A 145 0.39 -5.22 -7.24
CA LEU A 145 0.66 -4.75 -5.90
C LEU A 145 1.50 -3.47 -5.98
N THR A 146 1.05 -2.39 -5.36
CA THR A 146 1.75 -1.09 -5.42
C THR A 146 2.10 -0.53 -4.04
N SER A 147 1.61 -1.12 -2.96
CA SER A 147 1.89 -0.65 -1.59
C SER A 147 1.64 -1.72 -0.56
N VAL A 148 2.41 -1.62 0.53
CA VAL A 148 2.20 -2.27 1.81
C VAL A 148 2.29 -1.21 2.90
N LEU A 149 1.37 -1.23 3.86
CA LEU A 149 1.38 -0.35 5.03
C LEU A 149 1.06 -1.19 6.28
N PRO A 150 2.06 -1.54 7.10
CA PRO A 150 1.88 -2.36 8.29
C PRO A 150 0.85 -1.78 9.25
N GLY A 151 0.13 -2.65 9.95
CA GLY A 151 -0.79 -2.24 11.01
C GLY A 151 -0.85 -3.29 12.11
N THR A 152 -1.69 -3.06 13.12
CA THR A 152 -1.88 -4.05 14.18
C THR A 152 -2.59 -5.28 13.63
N ASN A 153 -1.96 -6.46 13.76
CA ASN A 153 -2.47 -7.76 13.32
C ASN A 153 -2.71 -7.88 11.80
N GLY A 154 -1.84 -7.28 11.00
CA GLY A 154 -1.94 -7.35 9.55
C GLY A 154 -1.33 -6.15 8.83
N CYS A 155 -1.75 -5.94 7.58
CA CYS A 155 -1.32 -4.78 6.80
C CYS A 155 -2.38 -4.33 5.79
N TRP A 156 -2.32 -3.05 5.45
CA TRP A 156 -3.03 -2.49 4.31
C TRP A 156 -2.22 -2.69 3.04
N ILE A 157 -2.92 -2.96 1.94
CA ILE A 157 -2.30 -3.10 0.62
C ILE A 157 -3.10 -2.34 -0.42
N LEU A 158 -2.39 -1.91 -1.46
CA LEU A 158 -2.98 -1.55 -2.76
C LEU A 158 -2.68 -2.66 -3.74
N ASN A 159 -3.71 -3.40 -4.15
CA ASN A 159 -3.58 -4.61 -4.97
C ASN A 159 -4.76 -4.74 -5.92
N SER A 160 -4.51 -5.02 -7.21
CA SER A 160 -5.53 -5.18 -8.26
C SER A 160 -6.63 -4.12 -8.25
N GLY A 161 -6.28 -2.85 -8.01
CA GLY A 161 -7.26 -1.75 -8.00
C GLY A 161 -8.17 -1.69 -6.77
N THR A 162 -7.69 -2.21 -5.63
CA THR A 162 -8.38 -2.15 -4.34
C THR A 162 -7.47 -1.59 -3.24
N LEU A 163 -8.07 -0.91 -2.27
CA LEU A 163 -7.49 -0.80 -0.92
C LEU A 163 -8.04 -1.97 -0.11
N ALA A 164 -7.16 -2.83 0.39
CA ALA A 164 -7.54 -4.04 1.09
C ALA A 164 -6.73 -4.24 2.37
N TRP A 165 -7.26 -5.07 3.26
CA TRP A 165 -6.61 -5.51 4.49
C TRP A 165 -6.23 -7.00 4.40
N LEU A 166 -4.98 -7.32 4.72
CA LEU A 166 -4.52 -8.70 4.98
C LEU A 166 -4.44 -8.90 6.49
N ASP A 167 -5.10 -9.95 7.00
CA ASP A 167 -5.07 -10.31 8.41
C ASP A 167 -3.79 -11.10 8.75
N ASP A 168 -3.23 -10.85 9.93
CA ASP A 168 -2.21 -11.65 10.63
C ASP A 168 -2.59 -11.66 12.12
N LYS A 169 -3.62 -12.46 12.45
CA LYS A 169 -4.24 -12.45 13.80
C LYS A 169 -3.45 -13.25 14.81
N ASP A 170 -2.63 -14.20 14.36
CA ASP A 170 -1.78 -15.01 15.24
C ASP A 170 -0.37 -14.44 15.37
N GLY A 171 0.00 -13.42 14.57
CA GLY A 171 1.25 -12.70 14.67
C GLY A 171 2.45 -13.53 14.20
N ASP A 172 2.23 -14.49 13.30
CA ASP A 172 3.27 -15.37 12.79
C ASP A 172 4.05 -14.77 11.60
N ASP A 173 3.71 -13.54 11.21
CA ASP A 173 4.21 -12.82 10.04
C ASP A 173 3.85 -13.51 8.72
N ARG A 174 2.65 -14.09 8.63
CA ARG A 174 2.04 -14.59 7.40
C ARG A 174 0.58 -14.14 7.31
N ALA A 175 0.12 -13.91 6.09
CA ALA A 175 -1.29 -13.61 5.88
C ALA A 175 -2.18 -14.82 6.21
N ASP A 176 -3.17 -14.61 7.08
CA ASP A 176 -4.17 -15.61 7.51
C ASP A 176 -5.11 -16.05 6.36
N GLY A 177 -5.15 -15.29 5.28
CA GLY A 177 -6.12 -15.51 4.20
C GLY A 177 -6.07 -14.44 3.11
N PRO A 178 -7.07 -14.44 2.22
CA PRO A 178 -7.12 -13.52 1.09
C PRO A 178 -7.35 -12.07 1.56
N PRO A 179 -6.87 -11.08 0.79
CA PRO A 179 -7.08 -9.67 1.10
C PRO A 179 -8.56 -9.31 1.08
N ARG A 180 -8.97 -8.49 2.04
CA ARG A 180 -10.35 -8.07 2.23
C ARG A 180 -10.51 -6.62 1.80
N ALA A 181 -11.04 -6.40 0.60
CA ALA A 181 -11.21 -5.06 0.04
C ALA A 181 -12.13 -4.19 0.90
N VAL A 182 -11.70 -2.95 1.15
CA VAL A 182 -12.50 -1.89 1.80
C VAL A 182 -12.84 -0.75 0.84
N LEU A 183 -12.03 -0.56 -0.21
CA LEU A 183 -12.34 0.27 -1.37
C LEU A 183 -12.00 -0.49 -2.65
N ASP A 184 -12.79 -0.30 -3.69
CA ASP A 184 -12.56 -0.82 -5.04
C ASP A 184 -12.86 0.26 -6.09
N GLY A 185 -12.54 -0.03 -7.36
CA GLY A 185 -12.84 0.85 -8.49
C GLY A 185 -11.70 1.77 -8.92
N PHE A 186 -10.48 1.52 -8.42
CA PHE A 186 -9.26 2.04 -9.04
C PHE A 186 -9.04 1.32 -10.39
N ASP A 187 -8.87 2.09 -11.47
CA ASP A 187 -8.86 1.56 -12.84
C ASP A 187 -7.54 0.83 -13.16
N ILE A 188 -7.63 -0.48 -13.35
CA ILE A 188 -6.49 -1.36 -13.71
C ILE A 188 -6.40 -1.67 -15.22
N ASN A 189 -7.32 -1.15 -16.02
CA ASN A 189 -7.46 -1.53 -17.43
C ASN A 189 -6.77 -0.53 -18.35
N GLN A 190 -6.90 0.76 -18.04
CA GLN A 190 -6.38 1.87 -18.83
C GLN A 190 -5.06 2.41 -18.27
N VAL A 191 -4.87 2.36 -16.95
CA VAL A 191 -3.68 2.90 -16.29
C VAL A 191 -2.57 1.85 -16.25
N GLY A 192 -1.43 2.18 -16.86
CA GLY A 192 -0.31 1.25 -17.01
C GLY A 192 0.69 1.25 -15.87
N HIS A 193 0.90 2.36 -15.15
CA HIS A 193 2.04 2.48 -14.22
C HIS A 193 1.82 3.35 -12.98
N ASN A 194 0.76 4.16 -12.89
CA ASN A 194 0.40 4.91 -11.68
C ASN A 194 -1.11 4.82 -11.44
N ILE A 195 -1.58 3.59 -11.21
CA ILE A 195 -2.99 3.30 -10.93
C ILE A 195 -3.36 3.93 -9.59
N VAL A 196 -2.74 3.45 -8.53
CA VAL A 196 -2.90 3.92 -7.15
C VAL A 196 -1.66 3.45 -6.42
N SER A 197 -1.03 4.28 -5.60
CA SER A 197 0.22 3.90 -4.93
C SER A 197 0.48 4.69 -3.65
N GLY A 198 1.52 4.26 -2.95
CA GLY A 198 2.10 4.91 -1.80
C GLY A 198 1.11 5.10 -0.65
N LEU A 199 0.77 4.01 0.02
CA LEU A 199 0.09 4.12 1.30
C LEU A 199 1.03 4.71 2.35
N MET A 200 0.49 5.59 3.22
CA MET A 200 1.17 6.07 4.42
C MET A 200 0.14 6.47 5.49
N TYR A 201 0.52 6.45 6.77
CA TYR A 201 -0.31 7.00 7.84
C TYR A 201 -0.10 8.52 7.96
N GLY A 202 -1.20 9.27 7.93
CA GLY A 202 -1.19 10.67 8.33
C GLY A 202 -1.29 10.84 9.85
N PRO A 203 -1.07 12.07 10.36
CA PRO A 203 -0.90 12.33 11.80
C PRO A 203 -2.16 12.09 12.64
N THR A 204 -3.33 11.93 12.02
CA THR A 204 -4.62 11.78 12.71
C THR A 204 -5.33 10.46 12.38
N GLY A 205 -4.57 9.40 12.07
CA GLY A 205 -5.10 8.05 11.86
C GLY A 205 -5.81 7.81 10.52
N TRP A 206 -5.68 8.75 9.58
CA TRP A 206 -6.05 8.56 8.19
C TRP A 206 -4.92 7.85 7.44
N ILE A 207 -5.29 7.02 6.47
CA ILE A 207 -4.37 6.45 5.49
C ILE A 207 -4.44 7.33 4.26
N TYR A 208 -3.31 7.71 3.70
CA TYR A 208 -3.22 8.51 2.49
C TYR A 208 -2.69 7.66 1.34
N GLY A 209 -3.05 8.04 0.11
CA GLY A 209 -2.52 7.44 -1.10
C GLY A 209 -2.54 8.40 -2.29
N ARG A 210 -1.94 7.96 -3.39
CA ARG A 210 -1.73 8.73 -4.61
C ARG A 210 -2.45 8.08 -5.79
N HIS A 211 -2.79 8.87 -6.81
CA HIS A 211 -3.43 8.41 -8.05
C HIS A 211 -2.98 9.24 -9.26
N GLY A 212 -2.65 8.59 -10.37
CA GLY A 212 -2.10 9.22 -11.58
C GLY A 212 -3.13 9.71 -12.62
N ILE A 213 -2.62 10.17 -13.77
CA ILE A 213 -3.42 10.89 -14.77
C ILE A 213 -4.18 10.02 -15.79
N GLN A 214 -3.73 8.78 -16.03
CA GLN A 214 -4.06 8.07 -17.27
C GLN A 214 -5.53 7.69 -17.43
N ALA A 215 -6.27 7.50 -16.33
CA ALA A 215 -7.69 7.20 -16.38
C ALA A 215 -8.42 7.75 -15.16
N THR A 216 -9.72 7.97 -15.32
CA THR A 216 -10.61 8.28 -14.19
C THR A 216 -11.05 6.99 -13.52
N SER A 217 -10.70 6.85 -12.24
CA SER A 217 -11.20 5.81 -11.36
C SER A 217 -12.51 6.23 -10.72
N TYR A 218 -13.35 5.26 -10.37
CA TYR A 218 -14.65 5.49 -9.71
C TYR A 218 -14.68 4.68 -8.43
N VAL A 219 -14.25 5.30 -7.34
CA VAL A 219 -13.90 4.58 -6.11
C VAL A 219 -15.05 4.62 -5.11
N GLY A 220 -15.23 3.51 -4.40
CA GLY A 220 -16.17 3.39 -3.30
C GLY A 220 -15.92 2.10 -2.53
N ALA A 221 -16.69 1.87 -1.46
CA ALA A 221 -16.69 0.58 -0.81
C ALA A 221 -17.25 -0.50 -1.76
N PRO A 222 -16.82 -1.77 -1.65
CA PRO A 222 -17.38 -2.85 -2.45
C PRO A 222 -18.92 -2.87 -2.43
N GLY A 223 -19.54 -2.95 -3.61
CA GLY A 223 -20.99 -2.88 -3.79
C GLY A 223 -21.59 -1.47 -3.86
N THR A 224 -20.78 -0.40 -3.76
CA THR A 224 -21.25 0.98 -3.96
C THR A 224 -21.84 1.13 -5.38
N PRO A 225 -23.09 1.61 -5.52
CA PRO A 225 -23.70 1.84 -6.83
C PRO A 225 -22.87 2.79 -7.71
N PRO A 226 -22.80 2.60 -9.04
CA PRO A 226 -21.96 3.42 -9.92
C PRO A 226 -22.15 4.94 -9.74
N VAL A 227 -23.39 5.39 -9.55
CA VAL A 227 -23.73 6.82 -9.39
C VAL A 227 -23.30 7.42 -8.05
N GLN A 228 -22.88 6.60 -7.08
CA GLN A 228 -22.42 7.04 -5.76
C GLN A 228 -20.89 6.93 -5.60
N ARG A 229 -20.19 6.41 -6.61
CA ARG A 229 -18.73 6.29 -6.60
C ARG A 229 -18.10 7.66 -6.83
N VAL A 230 -16.97 7.89 -6.15
CA VAL A 230 -16.21 9.13 -6.26
C VAL A 230 -15.32 9.04 -7.50
N PRO A 231 -15.52 9.89 -8.53
CA PRO A 231 -14.59 9.98 -9.63
C PRO A 231 -13.28 10.60 -9.15
N MET A 232 -12.13 10.04 -9.58
CA MET A 232 -10.83 10.63 -9.31
C MET A 232 -9.83 10.32 -10.40
N ASN A 233 -8.89 11.22 -10.57
CA ASN A 233 -7.62 11.06 -11.26
C ASN A 233 -6.69 12.17 -10.75
N CYS A 234 -5.38 12.04 -10.92
CA CYS A 234 -4.42 13.07 -10.50
C CYS A 234 -4.71 13.56 -9.07
N SER A 235 -4.55 12.71 -8.06
CA SER A 235 -5.04 13.08 -6.72
C SER A 235 -4.18 12.55 -5.59
N ILE A 236 -4.24 13.27 -4.47
CA ILE A 236 -3.97 12.73 -3.16
C ILE A 236 -5.32 12.42 -2.52
N TRP A 237 -5.49 11.21 -2.03
CA TRP A 237 -6.72 10.74 -1.39
C TRP A 237 -6.43 10.23 0.01
N ARG A 238 -7.49 10.09 0.82
CA ARG A 238 -7.39 9.50 2.16
C ARG A 238 -8.58 8.62 2.53
N TYR A 239 -8.31 7.63 3.38
CA TYR A 239 -9.28 6.73 3.95
C TYR A 239 -9.13 6.66 5.47
N HIS A 240 -10.23 6.76 6.21
CA HIS A 240 -10.24 6.58 7.65
C HIS A 240 -10.69 5.15 8.00
N PRO A 241 -9.83 4.28 8.56
CA PRO A 241 -10.16 2.87 8.80
C PRO A 241 -11.36 2.64 9.74
N LEU A 242 -11.42 3.38 10.85
CA LEU A 242 -12.52 3.24 11.82
C LEU A 242 -13.82 3.88 11.36
N GLN A 243 -13.76 5.09 10.80
CA GLN A 243 -14.95 5.81 10.33
C GLN A 243 -15.44 5.32 8.96
N LYS A 244 -14.62 4.54 8.24
CA LYS A 244 -14.87 4.04 6.89
C LYS A 244 -15.21 5.16 5.90
N LYS A 245 -14.51 6.29 6.03
CA LYS A 245 -14.71 7.48 5.20
C LYS A 245 -13.61 7.58 4.17
N PHE A 246 -13.98 7.82 2.91
CA PHE A 246 -13.07 8.05 1.80
C PHE A 246 -13.21 9.51 1.31
N GLU A 247 -12.08 10.18 1.06
CA GLU A 247 -12.06 11.59 0.64
C GLU A 247 -10.91 11.85 -0.35
N LEU A 248 -11.15 12.77 -1.28
CA LEU A 248 -10.08 13.43 -2.03
C LEU A 248 -9.52 14.57 -1.16
N VAL A 249 -8.20 14.61 -1.05
CA VAL A 249 -7.48 15.67 -0.34
C VAL A 249 -7.15 16.77 -1.33
N THR A 250 -6.55 16.41 -2.46
CA THR A 250 -6.22 17.35 -3.54
C THR A 250 -6.47 16.69 -4.89
N GLU A 251 -6.74 17.52 -5.89
CA GLU A 251 -6.93 17.09 -7.27
C GLU A 251 -5.99 17.88 -8.19
N GLY A 252 -5.66 17.31 -9.34
CA GLY A 252 -4.71 17.89 -10.29
C GLY A 252 -3.28 17.35 -10.16
N THR A 253 -2.32 18.00 -10.80
CA THR A 253 -0.98 17.47 -11.11
C THR A 253 -1.00 16.37 -12.18
N THR A 254 -0.03 15.45 -12.18
CA THR A 254 0.09 14.39 -13.19
C THR A 254 0.18 13.02 -12.55
N ASN A 255 1.32 12.71 -11.93
CA ASN A 255 1.64 11.41 -11.33
C ASN A 255 2.39 11.66 -10.02
N PRO A 256 1.67 11.87 -8.91
CA PRO A 256 2.30 11.99 -7.61
C PRO A 256 2.86 10.63 -7.18
N TRP A 257 4.12 10.61 -6.75
CA TRP A 257 4.80 9.41 -6.24
C TRP A 257 5.35 9.58 -4.84
N GLY A 258 5.75 10.78 -4.42
CA GLY A 258 6.12 11.08 -3.03
C GLY A 258 5.01 11.81 -2.31
N LEU A 259 4.82 11.53 -1.03
CA LEU A 259 3.94 12.27 -0.13
C LEU A 259 4.50 12.10 1.29
N ASP A 260 4.70 13.21 1.99
CA ASP A 260 5.05 13.20 3.41
C ASP A 260 4.57 14.49 4.09
N TYR A 261 4.74 14.62 5.40
CA TYR A 261 4.33 15.78 6.17
C TYR A 261 5.39 16.23 7.16
N ASN A 262 5.41 17.54 7.45
CA ASN A 262 6.31 18.10 8.46
C ASN A 262 5.76 17.89 9.89
N GLN A 263 6.53 18.28 10.91
CA GLN A 263 6.12 18.26 12.32
C GLN A 263 4.81 19.00 12.66
N TYR A 264 4.34 19.90 11.78
CA TYR A 264 3.11 20.66 11.96
C TYR A 264 1.90 20.00 11.28
N GLY A 265 2.12 18.92 10.52
CA GLY A 265 1.09 18.23 9.75
C GLY A 265 0.83 18.85 8.37
N ASP A 266 1.71 19.74 7.89
CA ASP A 266 1.62 20.25 6.52
C ASP A 266 2.17 19.19 5.56
N PHE A 267 1.36 18.78 4.60
CA PHE A 267 1.72 17.74 3.64
C PHE A 267 2.41 18.30 2.41
N PHE A 268 3.47 17.65 1.95
CA PHE A 268 4.16 17.96 0.71
C PHE A 268 4.25 16.71 -0.15
N PHE A 269 4.16 16.88 -1.46
CA PHE A 269 4.21 15.76 -2.39
C PHE A 269 5.04 16.09 -3.61
N THR A 270 5.64 15.04 -4.16
CA THR A 270 6.40 15.13 -5.41
C THR A 270 5.54 14.64 -6.57
N ASN A 271 5.72 15.27 -7.73
CA ASN A 271 4.97 14.95 -8.95
C ASN A 271 5.91 14.88 -10.16
N ASN A 272 5.52 14.07 -11.15
CA ASN A 272 6.29 13.90 -12.38
C ASN A 272 5.78 14.78 -13.52
N VAL A 273 6.60 14.93 -14.56
CA VAL A 273 6.29 15.59 -15.84
C VAL A 273 6.24 17.11 -15.83
N ILE A 274 5.42 17.71 -14.95
CA ILE A 274 5.24 19.17 -14.88
C ILE A 274 6.10 19.77 -13.76
N GLY A 275 5.49 20.42 -12.77
CA GLY A 275 6.16 20.82 -11.54
C GLY A 275 6.44 19.64 -10.61
N HIS A 276 7.44 19.81 -9.74
CA HIS A 276 8.03 18.71 -8.98
C HIS A 276 7.69 18.67 -7.50
N ALA A 277 7.53 19.81 -6.83
CA ALA A 277 7.23 19.86 -5.39
C ALA A 277 6.01 20.77 -5.10
N TRP A 278 5.10 20.25 -4.28
CA TRP A 278 3.77 20.80 -4.07
C TRP A 278 3.37 20.72 -2.60
N HIS A 279 2.71 21.77 -2.09
CA HIS A 279 2.05 21.75 -0.79
C HIS A 279 0.63 21.19 -0.97
N ALA A 280 0.31 20.07 -0.32
CA ALA A 280 -1.02 19.46 -0.34
C ALA A 280 -1.97 20.21 0.60
N ILE A 281 -2.79 21.07 0.01
CA ILE A 281 -3.80 21.86 0.71
C ILE A 281 -5.17 21.19 0.50
N PRO A 282 -5.88 20.74 1.55
CA PRO A 282 -7.19 20.10 1.39
C PRO A 282 -8.18 20.94 0.56
N GLY A 283 -8.76 20.33 -0.47
CA GLY A 283 -9.66 20.99 -1.44
C GLY A 283 -8.94 21.77 -2.54
N ALA A 284 -7.61 21.71 -2.63
CA ALA A 284 -6.87 22.35 -3.71
C ALA A 284 -7.00 21.58 -5.02
N HIS A 285 -7.07 22.36 -6.11
CA HIS A 285 -7.05 21.90 -7.48
C HIS A 285 -5.82 22.47 -8.18
N PHE A 286 -4.94 21.59 -8.63
CA PHE A 286 -3.64 21.92 -9.21
C PHE A 286 -3.63 21.83 -10.73
N ARG A 287 -2.71 22.54 -11.36
CA ARG A 287 -2.45 22.43 -12.81
C ARG A 287 -2.14 20.98 -13.19
N ARG A 288 -2.59 20.58 -14.36
CA ARG A 288 -2.47 19.22 -14.90
C ARG A 288 -1.72 19.25 -16.22
N MET A 289 -1.03 18.17 -16.56
CA MET A 289 -0.37 18.06 -17.87
C MET A 289 -1.38 18.13 -19.03
N TYR A 290 -2.53 17.48 -18.87
CA TYR A 290 -3.61 17.48 -19.85
C TYR A 290 -4.95 17.18 -19.18
N GLY A 291 -6.03 17.35 -19.96
CA GLY A 291 -7.40 17.18 -19.48
C GLY A 291 -7.91 18.41 -18.73
N SER A 292 -9.22 18.40 -18.45
CA SER A 292 -9.86 19.44 -17.64
C SER A 292 -10.02 18.95 -16.20
N ASP A 293 -10.04 19.88 -15.26
CA ASP A 293 -10.50 19.60 -13.91
C ASP A 293 -11.95 19.10 -13.92
N PHE A 294 -12.32 18.25 -12.96
CA PHE A 294 -13.69 17.74 -12.85
C PHE A 294 -14.71 18.86 -12.57
N ASN A 295 -14.27 19.95 -11.94
CA ASN A 295 -15.08 21.12 -11.70
C ASN A 295 -14.70 22.26 -12.68
N PRO A 296 -15.56 22.54 -13.67
CA PRO A 296 -15.29 23.56 -14.68
C PRO A 296 -15.47 25.00 -14.16
N HIS A 297 -15.82 25.18 -12.89
CA HIS A 297 -16.15 26.48 -12.31
C HIS A 297 -15.03 27.10 -11.48
N TYR A 298 -13.87 26.44 -11.38
CA TYR A 298 -12.72 27.06 -10.75
C TYR A 298 -12.19 28.23 -11.59
N TYR A 299 -11.88 29.33 -10.90
CA TYR A 299 -11.34 30.53 -11.53
C TYR A 299 -9.95 30.27 -12.12
N GLU A 300 -9.08 29.61 -11.34
CA GLU A 300 -7.73 29.25 -11.73
C GLU A 300 -7.27 28.00 -10.97
N LEU A 301 -6.46 27.17 -11.62
CA LEU A 301 -5.79 26.03 -10.99
C LEU A 301 -4.45 26.46 -10.39
N ILE A 302 -4.17 25.97 -9.19
CA ILE A 302 -2.95 26.30 -8.44
C ILE A 302 -1.73 25.69 -9.15
N ASP A 303 -0.66 26.46 -9.31
CA ASP A 303 0.61 25.97 -9.88
C ASP A 303 1.50 25.33 -8.80
N GLN A 304 2.66 24.82 -9.19
CA GLN A 304 3.63 24.26 -8.25
C GLN A 304 4.08 25.30 -7.21
N HIS A 305 4.53 24.81 -6.06
CA HIS A 305 5.03 25.67 -4.99
C HIS A 305 6.55 25.81 -5.01
N ALA A 306 7.24 24.99 -5.80
CA ALA A 306 8.66 25.15 -6.05
C ALA A 306 8.93 26.42 -6.88
N ASP A 307 10.02 27.09 -6.55
CA ASP A 307 10.53 28.27 -7.26
C ASP A 307 11.38 27.93 -8.50
N HIS A 308 11.56 26.63 -8.77
CA HIS A 308 12.33 26.12 -9.88
C HIS A 308 11.69 24.87 -10.50
N TYR A 309 12.17 24.49 -11.68
CA TYR A 309 11.87 23.21 -12.32
C TYR A 309 13.11 22.33 -12.25
N HIS A 310 12.89 21.02 -12.16
CA HIS A 310 13.94 20.00 -12.20
C HIS A 310 14.34 19.61 -13.65
N TRP A 311 13.82 20.32 -14.65
CA TRP A 311 14.11 20.11 -16.07
C TRP A 311 13.95 21.42 -16.86
N ASP A 312 14.56 21.50 -18.05
CA ASP A 312 14.44 22.65 -18.94
C ASP A 312 13.05 22.74 -19.59
N HIS A 313 12.19 23.57 -19.00
CA HIS A 313 10.84 23.83 -19.45
C HIS A 313 10.74 24.65 -20.76
N SER A 314 11.87 25.05 -21.37
CA SER A 314 11.88 25.65 -22.70
C SER A 314 11.86 24.61 -23.84
N ALA A 315 12.15 23.35 -23.51
CA ALA A 315 12.15 22.20 -24.40
C ALA A 315 10.90 21.31 -24.20
N SER A 316 10.81 20.19 -24.94
CA SER A 316 9.76 19.21 -24.68
C SER A 316 10.08 18.45 -23.39
N TRP A 317 9.05 18.14 -22.59
CA TRP A 317 9.22 17.32 -21.38
C TRP A 317 9.87 15.96 -21.69
N THR A 318 9.71 15.43 -22.90
CA THR A 318 10.33 14.17 -23.33
C THR A 318 11.85 14.25 -23.39
N ASP A 319 12.39 15.44 -23.60
CA ASP A 319 13.83 15.69 -23.75
C ASP A 319 14.52 15.56 -22.39
N SER A 320 13.78 15.81 -21.29
CA SER A 320 14.23 15.61 -19.90
C SER A 320 14.47 14.14 -19.49
N ARG A 321 14.19 13.19 -20.38
CA ARG A 321 14.53 11.77 -20.17
C ARG A 321 16.02 11.51 -20.35
N ASP A 322 16.72 12.39 -21.06
CA ASP A 322 18.17 12.41 -21.10
C ASP A 322 18.68 13.22 -19.89
N SER A 323 19.56 12.63 -19.09
CA SER A 323 20.16 13.28 -17.93
C SER A 323 21.35 14.18 -18.29
N SER A 324 21.68 14.31 -19.58
CA SER A 324 22.76 15.18 -20.06
C SER A 324 22.30 16.62 -20.34
N GLY A 325 23.27 17.52 -20.46
CA GLY A 325 23.03 18.93 -20.78
C GLY A 325 22.23 19.67 -19.70
N ILE A 326 21.43 20.64 -20.15
CA ILE A 326 20.70 21.56 -19.27
C ILE A 326 19.68 20.85 -18.37
N HIS A 327 19.14 19.71 -18.79
CA HIS A 327 18.25 18.91 -17.94
C HIS A 327 19.00 18.40 -16.71
N GLY A 328 20.20 17.84 -16.89
CA GLY A 328 21.05 17.38 -15.79
C GLY A 328 21.48 18.50 -14.85
N GLU A 329 21.78 19.69 -15.38
CA GLU A 329 22.18 20.87 -14.58
C GLU A 329 21.07 21.35 -13.63
N LEU A 330 19.80 21.23 -14.02
CA LEU A 330 18.65 21.68 -13.22
C LEU A 330 18.19 20.65 -12.16
N GLY A 331 18.91 19.54 -12.01
CA GLY A 331 18.57 18.44 -11.10
C GLY A 331 18.18 17.15 -11.82
N GLY A 332 17.95 17.22 -13.15
CA GLY A 332 17.71 16.06 -13.99
C GLY A 332 16.33 15.41 -13.82
N GLY A 333 15.98 14.63 -14.85
CA GLY A 333 14.96 13.60 -14.75
C GLY A 333 13.52 14.07 -14.94
N HIS A 334 12.77 13.26 -15.69
CA HIS A 334 11.32 13.40 -15.90
C HIS A 334 10.47 12.97 -14.67
N SER A 335 11.05 12.15 -13.79
CA SER A 335 10.32 11.41 -12.75
C SER A 335 11.02 11.47 -11.41
N HIS A 336 10.23 11.72 -10.37
CA HIS A 336 10.55 11.51 -8.97
C HIS A 336 10.03 10.13 -8.54
N CYS A 337 10.83 9.40 -7.76
CA CYS A 337 10.47 8.08 -7.26
C CYS A 337 9.81 8.10 -5.87
N GLY A 338 9.83 9.25 -5.19
CA GLY A 338 9.32 9.38 -3.82
C GLY A 338 9.49 10.79 -3.27
N GLY A 339 9.31 10.92 -1.96
CA GLY A 339 9.47 12.15 -1.19
C GLY A 339 9.38 11.83 0.29
N LEU A 340 10.32 12.35 1.07
CA LEU A 340 10.44 12.16 2.52
C LEU A 340 10.84 13.50 3.15
N ILE A 341 10.16 13.89 4.22
CA ILE A 341 10.52 14.97 5.11
C ILE A 341 11.16 14.33 6.34
N TYR A 342 12.48 14.33 6.34
CA TYR A 342 13.25 13.71 7.40
C TYR A 342 13.63 14.72 8.48
N GLN A 343 13.32 14.39 9.74
CA GLN A 343 13.63 15.23 10.91
C GLN A 343 14.45 14.51 11.99
N GLY A 344 14.88 13.29 11.73
CA GLY A 344 15.70 12.53 12.67
C GLY A 344 17.19 12.79 12.49
N ASP A 345 17.99 12.06 13.28
CA ASP A 345 19.46 12.12 13.24
C ASP A 345 20.10 10.91 12.52
N ASN A 346 19.32 9.86 12.26
CA ASN A 346 19.75 8.62 11.59
C ASN A 346 18.85 8.30 10.38
N TRP A 347 19.28 8.72 9.19
CA TRP A 347 18.52 8.55 7.95
C TRP A 347 18.18 7.07 7.74
N PRO A 348 16.92 6.70 7.48
CA PRO A 348 16.51 5.29 7.29
C PRO A 348 17.10 4.66 6.02
#